data_AF-A0AA39SM18-F1
#
_entry.id   AF-A0AA39SM18-F1
#
_cell.length_a   1.000
_cell.length_b   1.000
_cell.length_c   1.000
_cell.angle_alpha   90.00
_cell.angle_beta   90.00
_cell.angle_gamma   90.00
#
_symmetry.space_group_name_H-M   'P 1'
#
loop_
_entity.id
_entity.type
_entity.pdbx_description
1 polymer ?
#
loop_
_entity_poly.entity_id
_entity_poly.type
_entity_poly.pdbx_seq_one_letter_code
_entity_poly.pdbx_strand_id
1 'polypeptide(L)' 'MQGSNSQKWIDAMNEEYKSMQDNKVWELVPLPEGAKPIGCKWIFKTKRDSKGNVERYKARVVAKGFT' A
#
# COMPACT_ATOMS: atom_id res chain seq x y z
N MET A 1 -1.39 -9.93 10.23
CA MET A 1 -2.77 -9.76 9.72
C MET A 1 -3.50 -11.09 9.85
N GLN A 2 -4.17 -11.35 10.97
CA GLN A 2 -5.04 -12.53 11.12
C GLN A 2 -6.47 -12.04 11.35
N GLY A 3 -7.40 -12.49 10.50
CA GLY A 3 -8.81 -12.07 10.50
C GLY A 3 -9.48 -12.44 9.18
N SER A 4 -10.82 -12.55 9.17
CA SER A 4 -11.60 -13.05 8.02
C SER A 4 -11.45 -12.26 6.72
N ASN A 5 -11.00 -11.01 6.79
CA ASN A 5 -10.77 -10.16 5.62
C ASN A 5 -9.28 -9.99 5.25
N SER A 6 -8.36 -10.72 5.88
CA SER A 6 -6.92 -10.60 5.65
C SER A 6 -6.55 -10.79 4.19
N GLN A 7 -7.14 -11.79 3.51
CA GLN A 7 -6.86 -12.09 2.11
C GLN A 7 -7.23 -10.91 1.20
N LYS A 8 -8.40 -10.31 1.41
CA LYS A 8 -8.87 -9.16 0.59
C LYS A 8 -7.94 -7.95 0.69
N TRP A 9 -7.28 -7.78 1.84
CA TRP A 9 -6.29 -6.72 2.02
C TRP A 9 -4.95 -7.04 1.34
N ILE A 10 -4.54 -8.31 1.37
CA ILE A 10 -3.33 -8.78 0.67
C ILE A 10 -3.53 -8.63 -0.84
N ASP A 11 -4.70 -9.01 -1.35
CA ASP A 11 -5.03 -8.87 -2.77
C ASP A 11 -4.98 -7.39 -3.19
N ALA A 12 -5.56 -6.49 -2.37
CA ALA A 12 -5.49 -5.05 -2.61
C ALA A 12 -4.05 -4.49 -2.56
N MET A 13 -3.16 -5.06 -1.73
CA MET A 13 -1.74 -4.68 -1.72
C MET A 13 -1.03 -5.11 -3.01
N ASN A 14 -1.30 -6.33 -3.47
CA ASN A 14 -0.73 -6.86 -4.70
C ASN A 14 -1.21 -6.08 -5.93
N GLU A 15 -2.48 -5.69 -5.97
CA GLU A 15 -3.03 -4.79 -7.01
C GLU A 15 -2.29 -3.46 -7.06
N GLU A 16 -2.10 -2.80 -5.90
CA GLU A 16 -1.37 -1.52 -5.83
C GLU A 16 0.10 -1.70 -6.25
N TYR A 17 0.76 -2.77 -5.78
CA TYR A 17 2.14 -3.08 -6.14
C TYR A 17 2.30 -3.30 -7.64
N LYS A 18 1.42 -4.11 -8.24
CA LYS A 18 1.41 -4.36 -9.68
C LYS A 18 1.17 -3.07 -10.47
N SER A 19 0.21 -2.25 -10.04
CA SER A 19 -0.04 -0.93 -10.66
C SER A 19 1.21 -0.06 -10.65
N MET A 20 1.99 -0.06 -9.56
CA MET A 20 3.23 0.70 -9.49
C MET A 20 4.32 0.15 -10.45
N GLN A 21 4.37 -1.18 -10.64
CA GLN A 21 5.27 -1.81 -11.62
C GLN A 21 4.86 -1.49 -13.06
N ASP A 22 3.57 -1.63 -13.38
CA ASP A 22 3.02 -1.39 -14.72
C ASP A 22 3.20 0.08 -15.13
N ASN A 23 3.00 1.01 -14.20
CA ASN A 23 3.17 2.44 -14.43
C ASN A 23 4.63 2.91 -14.31
N LYS A 24 5.57 2.04 -13.92
CA LYS A 24 7.00 2.36 -13.74
C LYS A 24 7.26 3.61 -12.89
N VAL A 25 6.47 3.79 -11.83
CA VAL A 25 6.53 5.02 -11.00
C VAL A 25 7.65 5.01 -9.96
N TRP A 26 8.38 3.89 -9.84
CA TRP A 26 9.48 3.74 -8.89
C TRP A 26 10.55 2.81 -9.45
N GLU A 27 11.77 3.01 -8.97
CA GLU A 27 12.92 2.16 -9.23
C GLU A 27 13.56 1.78 -7.90
N LEU A 28 13.99 0.53 -7.76
CA LEU A 28 14.74 0.09 -6.60
C LEU A 28 16.21 0.44 -6.79
N VAL A 29 16.71 1.39 -5.99
CA VAL A 29 18.11 1.84 -6.04
C VAL A 29 18.85 1.51 -4.73
N PRO A 30 20.18 1.28 -4.78
CA PRO A 30 20.99 1.22 -3.57
C PRO A 30 20.88 2.52 -2.76
N LEU A 31 20.95 2.42 -1.44
CA LEU A 31 20.95 3.61 -0.57
C LEU A 31 22.21 4.46 -0.87
N PRO A 32 22.06 5.73 -1.29
CA PRO A 32 23.21 6.59 -1.52
C PRO A 32 24.00 6.84 -0.23
N GLU A 33 25.31 7.00 -0.36
CA GLU A 33 26.18 7.28 0.79
C GLU A 33 25.73 8.56 1.51
N GLY A 34 25.64 8.50 2.85
CA GLY A 34 25.18 9.61 3.68
C GLY A 34 23.66 9.86 3.67
N ALA A 35 22.88 9.13 2.87
CA ALA A 35 21.42 9.26 2.87
C ALA A 35 20.77 8.47 4.01
N LYS A 36 19.73 9.03 4.63
CA LYS A 36 18.89 8.34 5.61
C LYS A 36 17.64 7.79 4.91
N PRO A 37 17.39 6.47 4.91
CA PRO A 37 16.21 5.91 4.28
C PRO A 37 14.96 6.31 5.05
N ILE A 38 13.93 6.75 4.33
CA ILE A 38 12.61 6.99 4.90
C ILE A 38 11.85 5.67 4.95
N GLY A 39 11.37 5.29 6.13
CA GLY A 39 10.52 4.11 6.26
C GLY A 39 9.19 4.28 5.54
N CYS A 40 8.64 3.21 4.95
CA CYS A 40 7.28 3.21 4.41
C CYS A 40 6.32 2.45 5.33
N LYS A 41 5.02 2.66 5.13
CA LYS A 41 3.96 1.87 5.77
C LYS A 41 2.79 1.64 4.83
N TRP A 42 2.03 0.59 5.09
CA TRP A 42 0.79 0.30 4.40
C TRP A 42 -0.41 0.90 5.13
N ILE A 43 -1.31 1.51 4.37
CA ILE A 43 -2.60 2.04 4.84
C ILE A 43 -3.70 1.21 4.21
N PHE A 44 -4.57 0.65 5.06
CA PHE A 44 -5.72 -0.14 4.66
C PHE A 44 -7.01 0.63 4.94
N LYS A 45 -7.91 0.72 3.94
CA LYS A 45 -9.21 1.39 4.08
C LYS A 45 -10.31 0.65 3.34
N THR A 46 -11.41 0.38 4.04
CA THR A 46 -12.59 -0.28 3.45
C THR A 46 -13.48 0.82 2.91
N LYS A 47 -13.74 0.78 1.62
CA LYS A 47 -14.70 1.65 0.95
C LYS A 47 -16.07 1.00 1.06
N ARG A 48 -17.03 1.81 1.50
CA ARG A 48 -18.42 1.41 1.66
C ARG A 48 -19.30 2.33 0.82
N ASP A 49 -20.37 1.80 0.27
CA ASP A 49 -21.38 2.57 -0.43
C ASP A 49 -22.23 3.41 0.54
N SER A 50 -23.16 4.21 0.01
CA SER A 50 -24.10 5.01 0.83
C SER A 50 -25.05 4.16 1.68
N LYS A 51 -25.19 2.87 1.38
CA LYS A 51 -26.00 1.90 2.11
C LYS A 51 -25.19 1.14 3.17
N GLY A 52 -23.89 1.41 3.29
CA GLY A 52 -22.98 0.78 4.26
C GLY A 52 -22.40 -0.57 3.82
N ASN A 53 -22.69 -1.05 2.61
CA ASN A 53 -22.13 -2.29 2.07
C ASN A 53 -20.66 -2.09 1.67
N VAL A 54 -19.85 -3.13 1.80
CA VAL A 54 -18.45 -3.09 1.39
C VAL A 54 -18.37 -3.08 -0.13
N GLU A 55 -17.90 -1.97 -0.69
CA GLU A 55 -17.67 -1.79 -2.12
C GLU A 55 -16.27 -2.27 -2.51
N ARG A 56 -15.24 -1.88 -1.74
CA ARG A 56 -13.85 -2.23 -2.07
C ARG A 56 -12.93 -2.21 -0.86
N TYR A 57 -11.94 -3.09 -0.87
CA TYR A 57 -10.78 -3.03 0.02
C TYR A 57 -9.66 -2.25 -0.68
N LYS A 58 -9.13 -1.23 -0.02
CA LYS A 58 -8.08 -0.37 -0.58
C LYS A 58 -6.81 -0.44 0.26
N ALA A 59 -5.69 -0.80 -0.35
CA ALA A 59 -4.36 -0.68 0.25
C ALA A 59 -3.56 0.41 -0.46
N ARG A 60 -2.69 1.11 0.28
CA ARG A 60 -1.73 2.09 -0.26
C ARG A 60 -0.43 2.04 0.51
N VAL A 61 0.69 2.16 -0.18
CA VAL A 61 2.00 2.39 0.45
C VAL A 61 2.22 3.90 0.60
N VAL A 62 2.69 4.34 1.77
CA VAL A 62 3.00 5.75 2.03
C VAL A 62 4.34 5.88 2.75
N ALA A 63 5.08 6.95 2.47
CA ALA A 63 6.25 7.32 3.24
C ALA A 63 5.85 7.74 4.66
N LYS A 64 6.66 7.37 5.66
CA LYS A 64 6.56 7.93 7.01
C LYS A 64 7.15 9.33 6.93
N GLY A 65 6.42 10.37 7.33
CA GLY A 65 6.85 11.78 7.22
C GLY A 65 7.99 12.19 8.16
N PHE A 66 8.84 11.25 8.57
CA PHE A 66 9.98 11.45 9.46
C PHE A 66 11.08 10.44 9.09
N THR A 67 12.33 10.88 9.20
CA THR A 67 13.56 10.08 9.02
C THR A 67 14.11 9.64 10.36
#